data_AF-A0A7G8EN99-F1
#
_entry.id   AF-A0A7G8EN99-F1
#
_cell.length_a   1.000
_cell.length_b   1.000
_cell.length_c   1.000
_cell.angle_alpha   90.00
_cell.angle_beta   90.00
_cell.angle_gamma   90.00
#
_symmetry.space_group_name_H-M   'P 1'
#
loop_
_entity.id
_entity.type
_entity.pdbx_description
1 polymer ?
#
loop_
_entity_poly.entity_id
_entity_poly.type
_entity_poly.pdbx_seq_one_letter_code
_entity_poly.pdbx_strand_id
1 'polypeptide(L)'
;MLQVRGNGQLQVGDGNRSYTVALACIRIDPSGQAEVADWLRSDLPRRSRVNLRPMGTADGMLLARVTRLAPEGSDQLDLGASLVQRGLATPDPDGIEDCRSSS
;
A
#
# COMPACT_ATOMS: atom_id res chain seq x y z
N MET A 1 -11.35 7.66 -5.36
CA MET A 1 -11.74 7.26 -3.99
C MET A 1 -10.68 6.33 -3.44
N LEU A 2 -10.40 6.33 -2.14
CA LEU A 2 -9.46 5.38 -1.54
C LEU A 2 -10.14 4.74 -0.35
N GLN A 3 -10.21 3.41 -0.32
CA GLN A 3 -10.84 2.66 0.76
C GLN A 3 -9.92 1.53 1.22
N VAL A 4 -9.71 1.43 2.53
CA VAL A 4 -8.94 0.33 3.11
C VAL A 4 -9.89 -0.82 3.42
N ARG A 5 -9.55 -2.02 2.93
CA ARG A 5 -10.26 -3.25 3.22
C ARG A 5 -9.61 -3.92 4.45
N GLY A 6 -10.41 -4.67 5.20
CA GLY A 6 -9.98 -5.28 6.47
C GLY A 6 -8.92 -6.37 6.36
N ASN A 7 -8.42 -6.67 5.16
CA ASN A 7 -7.38 -7.65 4.86
C ASN A 7 -6.05 -7.00 4.43
N GLY A 8 -5.82 -5.73 4.76
CA GLY A 8 -4.63 -4.98 4.34
C GLY A 8 -4.65 -4.56 2.86
N GLN A 9 -5.76 -4.79 2.16
CA GLN A 9 -5.91 -4.39 0.76
C GLN A 9 -6.37 -2.94 0.65
N LEU A 10 -5.90 -2.28 -0.39
CA LEU A 10 -6.25 -0.91 -0.72
C LEU A 10 -7.12 -0.92 -1.97
N GLN A 11 -8.36 -0.45 -1.85
CA GLN A 11 -9.17 -0.13 -3.00
C GLN A 11 -8.88 1.32 -3.40
N VAL A 12 -8.18 1.47 -4.51
CA VAL A 12 -7.74 2.77 -5.03
C VAL A 12 -8.53 3.08 -6.29
N GLY A 13 -9.15 4.24 -6.32
CA GLY A 13 -9.93 4.75 -7.42
C GLY A 13 -9.40 6.07 -7.91
N ASP A 14 -9.07 6.13 -9.18
CA ASP A 14 -8.51 7.29 -9.88
C ASP A 14 -9.58 8.25 -10.43
N GLY A 15 -10.87 7.98 -10.15
CA GLY A 15 -12.00 8.76 -10.65
C GLY A 15 -12.65 8.20 -11.91
N ASN A 16 -11.93 7.37 -12.67
CA ASN A 16 -12.49 6.61 -13.81
C ASN A 16 -12.80 5.14 -13.44
N ARG A 17 -11.90 4.48 -12.71
CA ARG A 17 -12.04 3.08 -12.27
C ARG A 17 -11.51 2.91 -10.85
N SER A 18 -12.02 1.89 -10.14
CA SER A 18 -11.55 1.48 -8.82
C SER A 18 -10.91 0.10 -8.90
N TYR A 19 -9.67 0.00 -8.46
CA TYR A 19 -8.89 -1.23 -8.44
C TYR A 19 -8.63 -1.65 -7.00
N THR A 20 -8.74 -2.94 -6.72
CA THR A 20 -8.28 -3.51 -5.45
C THR A 20 -6.83 -3.93 -5.65
N VAL A 21 -5.93 -3.35 -4.87
CA VAL A 21 -4.50 -3.66 -4.91
C VAL A 21 -4.03 -4.09 -3.52
N ALA A 22 -3.04 -4.96 -3.47
CA ALA A 22 -2.27 -5.24 -2.27
C ALA A 22 -0.92 -4.52 -2.34
N LEU A 23 -0.40 -4.15 -1.17
CA LEU A 23 0.91 -3.51 -1.05
C LEU A 23 1.98 -4.53 -1.42
N ALA A 24 2.77 -4.23 -2.44
CA ALA A 24 3.89 -5.06 -2.85
C ALA A 24 5.02 -5.04 -1.82
N CYS A 25 5.88 -6.05 -1.86
CA CYS A 25 7.12 -6.15 -1.08
C CYS A 25 6.97 -6.24 0.44
N ILE A 26 5.75 -6.42 0.94
CA ILE A 26 5.47 -6.54 2.35
C ILE A 26 4.46 -7.65 2.61
N ARG A 27 4.51 -8.22 3.81
CA ARG A 27 3.54 -9.18 4.33
C ARG A 27 2.90 -8.59 5.59
N ILE A 28 1.58 -8.58 5.61
CA ILE A 28 0.77 -8.13 6.75
C ILE A 28 0.22 -9.37 7.46
N ASP A 29 0.49 -9.49 8.75
CA ASP A 29 -0.09 -10.57 9.56
C ASP A 29 -1.61 -10.41 9.66
N PRO A 30 -2.41 -11.48 9.52
CA PRO A 30 -3.86 -11.41 9.65
C PRO A 30 -4.33 -10.74 10.96
N SER A 31 -3.59 -10.94 12.06
CA SER A 31 -3.90 -10.34 13.36
C SER A 31 -3.68 -8.83 13.38
N GLY A 32 -2.78 -8.32 12.54
CA GLY A 32 -2.43 -6.90 12.41
C GLY A 32 -3.24 -6.15 11.34
N GLN A 33 -4.09 -6.83 10.57
CA GLN A 33 -4.81 -6.21 9.45
C GLN A 33 -5.72 -5.04 9.88
N ALA A 34 -6.35 -5.14 11.05
CA ALA A 34 -7.20 -4.08 11.58
C ALA A 34 -6.39 -2.81 11.91
N GLU A 35 -5.22 -2.97 12.53
CA GLU A 35 -4.33 -1.87 12.90
C GLU A 35 -3.69 -1.22 11.66
N VAL A 36 -3.26 -2.03 10.69
CA VAL A 36 -2.83 -1.55 9.37
C VAL A 36 -3.93 -0.75 8.70
N ALA A 37 -5.17 -1.24 8.76
CA ALA A 37 -6.30 -0.58 8.12
C ALA A 37 -6.68 0.74 8.80
N ASP A 38 -6.54 0.83 10.12
CA ASP A 38 -6.74 2.07 10.86
C ASP A 38 -5.65 3.09 10.51
N TRP A 39 -4.38 2.68 10.53
CA TRP A 39 -3.27 3.55 10.17
C TRP A 39 -3.40 4.09 8.74
N LEU A 40 -3.71 3.23 7.77
CA LEU A 40 -3.89 3.65 6.37
C LEU A 40 -5.06 4.64 6.24
N ARG A 41 -6.15 4.48 7.00
CA ARG A 41 -7.26 5.45 7.01
C ARG A 41 -6.85 6.78 7.63
N SER A 42 -6.03 6.76 8.68
CA SER A 42 -5.52 7.96 9.32
C SER A 42 -4.53 8.71 8.42
N ASP A 43 -3.65 8.00 7.73
CA ASP A 43 -2.61 8.60 6.88
C ASP A 43 -3.16 9.07 5.52
N LEU A 44 -4.25 8.44 5.07
CA LEU A 44 -4.91 8.72 3.80
C LEU A 44 -6.34 9.24 4.01
N PRO A 45 -6.49 10.49 4.53
CA PRO A 45 -7.79 11.11 4.66
C PRO A 45 -8.50 11.28 3.31
N ARG A 46 -9.80 11.59 3.34
CA ARG A 46 -10.60 11.78 2.12
C ARG A 46 -9.93 12.80 1.18
N ARG A 47 -9.89 12.47 -0.11
CA ARG A 47 -9.23 13.23 -1.19
C ARG A 47 -7.68 13.19 -1.19
N SER A 48 -7.07 12.32 -0.39
CA SER A 48 -5.63 12.05 -0.54
C SER A 48 -5.30 11.56 -1.94
N ARG A 49 -4.23 12.11 -2.52
CA ARG A 49 -3.68 11.69 -3.80
C ARG A 49 -2.65 10.60 -3.51
N VAL A 50 -2.73 9.51 -4.26
CA VAL A 50 -1.76 8.41 -4.18
C VAL A 50 -1.29 8.10 -5.58
N ASN A 51 -0.02 7.74 -5.70
CA ASN A 51 0.55 7.16 -6.89
C ASN A 51 0.57 5.64 -6.74
N LEU A 52 0.13 4.94 -7.78
CA LEU A 52 0.19 3.48 -7.86
C LEU A 52 1.23 3.09 -8.89
N ARG A 53 2.22 2.31 -8.46
CA ARG A 53 3.15 1.67 -9.38
C ARG A 53 2.90 0.16 -9.35
N PRO A 54 2.28 -0.42 -10.39
CA PRO A 54 2.07 -1.87 -10.45
C PRO A 54 3.44 -2.58 -10.49
N MET A 55 3.54 -3.65 -9.70
CA MET A 55 4.75 -4.45 -9.52
C MET A 55 4.55 -5.90 -10.01
N GLY A 56 3.31 -6.37 -10.05
CA GLY A 56 2.97 -7.70 -10.51
C GLY A 56 1.61 -8.14 -10.01
N THR A 57 1.35 -9.46 -10.06
CA THR A 57 0.10 -10.04 -9.57
C THR A 57 0.44 -11.25 -8.70
N ALA A 58 -0.19 -11.38 -7.54
CA ALA A 58 -0.06 -12.55 -6.68
C ALA A 58 -1.45 -13.04 -6.27
N ASP A 59 -1.72 -14.34 -6.39
CA ASP A 59 -3.03 -14.94 -6.09
C ASP A 59 -4.22 -14.25 -6.80
N GLY A 60 -4.01 -13.81 -8.05
CA GLY A 60 -5.02 -13.06 -8.81
C GLY A 60 -5.23 -11.61 -8.34
N MET A 61 -4.46 -11.13 -7.36
CA MET A 61 -4.50 -9.76 -6.87
C MET A 61 -3.36 -8.90 -7.44
N LEU A 62 -3.69 -7.68 -7.89
CA LEU A 62 -2.69 -6.72 -8.35
C LEU A 62 -1.83 -6.25 -7.17
N LEU A 63 -0.53 -6.53 -7.26
CA LEU A 63 0.46 -6.00 -6.33
C LEU A 63 0.99 -4.69 -6.86
N ALA A 64 0.91 -3.66 -6.03
CA ALA A 64 1.38 -2.33 -6.37
C ALA A 64 2.12 -1.69 -5.20
N ARG A 65 3.16 -0.94 -5.55
CA ARG A 65 3.76 0.02 -4.63
C ARG A 65 2.87 1.25 -4.59
N VAL A 66 2.44 1.62 -3.39
CA VAL A 66 1.52 2.74 -3.17
C VAL A 66 2.27 3.84 -2.45
N THR A 67 2.39 4.98 -3.11
CA THR A 67 3.06 6.16 -2.57
C THR A 67 2.03 7.26 -2.38
N ARG A 68 1.89 7.78 -1.17
CA ARG A 68 1.06 8.95 -0.92
C ARG A 68 1.75 10.18 -1.49
N LEU A 69 1.02 10.89 -2.36
CA LEU A 69 1.45 12.17 -2.89
C LEU A 69 1.09 13.24 -1.87
N ALA A 70 2.11 13.91 -1.35
CA ALA A 70 1.93 15.04 -0.46
C ALA A 70 1.62 16.32 -1.26
N PRO A 71 0.97 17.33 -0.66
CA PRO A 71 0.89 18.66 -1.26
C PRO A 71 2.29 19.26 -1.46
N GLU A 72 2.41 20.21 -2.39
CA GLU A 72 3.72 20.77 -2.80
C GLU A 72 4.56 21.23 -1.60
N GLY A 73 5.84 20.84 -1.59
CA GLY A 73 6.80 21.14 -0.52
C GLY A 73 6.90 20.10 0.59
N SER A 74 6.19 18.97 0.50
CA SER A 74 6.26 17.86 1.46
C SER A 74 6.79 16.58 0.81
N ASP A 75 7.39 15.71 1.63
CA ASP A 75 7.93 14.44 1.16
C ASP A 75 6.84 13.42 0.82
N GLN A 76 7.08 12.63 -0.24
CA GLN A 76 6.19 11.53 -0.62
C GLN A 76 6.33 10.39 0.38
N LEU A 77 5.23 9.78 0.79
CA LEU A 77 5.27 8.70 1.76
C LEU A 77 5.03 7.35 1.10
N ASP A 78 6.02 6.47 1.15
CA ASP A 78 5.85 5.08 0.77
C ASP A 78 5.08 4.32 1.85
N LEU A 79 3.86 3.85 1.53
CA LEU A 79 3.00 3.22 2.51
C LEU A 79 3.53 1.86 2.95
N GLY A 80 4.12 1.08 2.03
CA GLY A 80 4.66 -0.24 2.33
C GLY A 80 5.87 -0.15 3.28
N ALA A 81 6.83 0.71 2.95
CA ALA A 81 8.00 0.94 3.79
C ALA A 81 7.63 1.55 5.15
N SER A 82 6.61 2.41 5.21
CA SER A 82 6.11 2.98 6.47
C SER A 82 5.51 1.92 7.40
N LEU A 83 4.75 0.96 6.84
CA LEU A 83 4.21 -0.15 7.62
C LEU A 83 5.32 -1.03 8.20
N VAL A 84 6.37 -1.31 7.41
CA VAL A 84 7.53 -2.07 7.88
C VAL A 84 8.27 -1.34 9.00
N GLN A 85 8.55 -0.04 8.83
CA GLN A 85 9.19 0.76 9.87
C GLN A 85 8.38 0.84 11.17
N ARG A 86 7.05 0.76 11.07
CA ARG A 86 6.14 0.76 12.23
C ARG A 86 5.98 -0.63 12.88
N GLY A 87 6.54 -1.68 12.30
CA GLY A 87 6.35 -3.06 12.76
C GLY A 87 4.96 -3.63 12.46
N LEU A 88 4.17 -2.95 11.61
CA LEU A 88 2.83 -3.37 11.21
C LEU A 88 2.85 -4.36 10.02
N ALA A 89 3.98 -4.46 9.35
CA ALA A 89 4.23 -5.42 8.28
C ALA A 89 5.70 -5.88 8.33
N THR A 90 5.98 -7.03 7.74
CA THR A 90 7.34 -7.52 7.53
C THR A 90 7.72 -7.37 6.06
N PRO A 91 9.00 -7.08 5.73
CA PRO A 91 9.45 -7.09 4.35
C PRO A 91 9.22 -8.48 3.72
N ASP A 92 8.73 -8.50 2.50
CA ASP A 92 8.51 -9.71 1.72
C ASP A 92 9.26 -9.66 0.38
N PRO A 93 10.57 -9.94 0.39
CA PRO A 93 11.40 -9.88 -0.82
C PRO A 93 11.14 -11.02 -1.79
N ASP A 94 10.35 -12.03 -1.39
CA ASP A 94 10.06 -13.21 -2.21
C ASP A 94 8.71 -13.12 -2.93
N GLY A 95 7.82 -12.21 -2.51
CA GLY A 95 6.50 -12.05 -3.13
C GLY A 95 6.51 -11.42 -4.52
N ILE A 96 7.57 -10.71 -4.90
CA ILE A 96 7.82 -10.12 -6.23
C ILE A 96 9.34 -9.94 -6.42
N GLU A 97 9.91 -10.39 -7.55
CA GLU A 97 11.34 -10.22 -7.87
C GLU A 97 11.80 -8.75 -7.88
N ASP A 98 10.93 -7.82 -8.32
CA ASP A 98 11.19 -6.36 -8.36
C ASP A 98 11.44 -5.77 -6.96
N CYS A 99 11.01 -6.44 -5.89
CA CYS A 99 11.26 -6.01 -4.51
C CYS A 99 12.72 -6.11 -4.08
N ARG A 100 13.50 -7.02 -4.70
CA ARG A 100 14.94 -7.19 -4.41
C ARG A 100 15.81 -6.10 -5.07
N SER A 101 15.26 -5.33 -6.01
CA SER A 101 16.03 -4.42 -6.87
C SER A 101 16.18 -2.98 -6.35
N SER A 102 15.71 -2.66 -5.15
CA SER A 102 16.02 -1.38 -4.47
C SER A 102 17.08 -1.61 -3.40
N SER A 103 18.35 -1.73 -3.83
CA SER A 103 19.52 -1.67 -2.96
C SER A 103 20.35 -0.43 -3.24
#